data_AF-A0A971ZE98-F1
#
_entry.id   AF-A0A971ZE98-F1
#
_cell.length_a   1.000
_cell.length_b   1.000
_cell.length_c   1.000
_cell.angle_alpha   90.00
_cell.angle_beta   90.00
_cell.angle_gamma   90.00
#
_symmetry.space_group_name_H-M   'P 1'
#
loop_
_entity.id
_entity.type
_entity.pdbx_description
1 polymer ?
#
loop_
_entity_poly.entity_id
_entity_poly.type
_entity_poly.pdbx_seq_one_letter_code
_entity_poly.pdbx_strand_id
1 'polypeptide(L)' 'MSLIPEIKPQQSIELLKELHILTRDGKINQDTRRKLK' A
#
# COMPACT_ATOMS: atom_id res chain seq x y z
N MET A 1 6.48 -16.03 0.78
CA MET A 1 5.81 -14.94 1.52
C MET A 1 6.30 -13.62 0.93
N SER A 2 5.66 -13.14 -0.14
CA SER A 2 6.14 -11.94 -0.83
C SER A 2 5.70 -10.71 -0.05
N LEU A 3 6.58 -10.25 0.84
CA LEU A 3 6.50 -8.92 1.43
C LEU A 3 6.49 -7.92 0.27
N ILE A 4 5.41 -7.17 0.14
CA ILE A 4 5.29 -6.10 -0.84
C ILE A 4 6.50 -5.17 -0.60
N PRO A 5 7.43 -5.01 -1.57
CA PRO A 5 8.73 -4.37 -1.31
C PRO A 5 8.64 -2.94 -0.76
N GLU A 6 7.51 -2.28 -0.98
CA GLU A 6 7.23 -0.90 -0.59
C GLU A 6 6.57 -0.77 0.80
N ILE A 7 6.16 -1.87 1.44
CA ILE A 7 5.51 -1.84 2.77
C ILE A 7 6.53 -2.22 3.84
N LYS A 8 6.75 -1.32 4.80
CA LYS A 8 7.62 -1.59 5.95
C LYS A 8 6.92 -2.55 6.93
N PRO A 9 7.65 -3.42 7.65
CA PRO A 9 7.07 -4.38 8.58
C PRO A 9 6.26 -3.74 9.73
N GLN A 10 6.47 -2.45 10.01
CA GLN A 10 5.69 -1.68 10.99
C GLN A 10 4.32 -1.20 10.48
N GLN A 11 4.03 -1.33 9.18
CA GLN A 11 2.81 -0.83 8.57
C GLN A 11 1.76 -1.93 8.45
N SER A 12 0.56 -1.64 8.94
CA SER A 12 -0.58 -2.57 8.87
C SER A 12 -1.16 -2.62 7.46
N ILE A 13 -1.08 -3.77 6.80
CA ILE A 13 -1.57 -3.96 5.43
C ILE A 13 -3.09 -3.71 5.33
N GLU A 14 -3.87 -4.16 6.32
CA GLU A 14 -5.32 -3.90 6.37
C GLU A 14 -5.64 -2.41 6.41
N LEU A 15 -4.98 -1.66 7.29
CA LEU A 15 -5.15 -0.21 7.38
C LEU A 15 -4.77 0.48 6.06
N LEU A 16 -3.69 0.05 5.40
CA LEU A 16 -3.30 0.59 4.11
C LEU A 16 -4.32 0.30 2.99
N LYS A 17 -5.03 -0.83 3.06
CA LYS A 17 -6.14 -1.14 2.14
C LYS A 17 -7.38 -0.30 2.46
N GLU A 18 -7.74 -0.13 3.72
CA GLU A 18 -8.87 0.71 4.16
C GLU A 18 -8.66 2.19 3.80
N LEU A 19 -7.42 2.68 3.91
CA LEU A 19 -7.05 4.03 3.50
C LEU A 19 -6.93 4.20 1.97
N HIS A 20 -7.25 3.16 1.19
CA HIS A 20 -7.11 3.11 -0.26
C HIS A 20 -5.69 3.43 -0.76
N ILE A 21 -4.69 3.27 0.11
CA ILE A 21 -3.26 3.42 -0.20
C ILE A 21 -2.79 2.22 -1.02
N LEU A 22 -3.33 1.04 -0.72
CA LEU A 22 -3.12 -0.18 -1.48
C LEU A 22 -4.37 -0.59 -2.24
N THR A 23 -4.14 -1.21 -3.39
CA THR A 23 -5.11 -2.00 -4.12
C THR A 23 -5.43 -3.29 -3.36
N ARG A 24 -6.53 -3.96 -3.73
CA ARG A 24 -6.96 -5.24 -3.13
C ARG A 24 -5.85 -6.31 -3.19
N ASP A 25 -5.05 -6.24 -4.25
CA ASP A 25 -3.93 -7.15 -4.54
C ASP A 25 -2.63 -6.78 -3.78
N GLY A 26 -2.67 -5.71 -2.96
CA GLY A 26 -1.53 -5.27 -2.15
C GLY A 26 -0.50 -4.40 -2.89
N LYS A 27 -0.81 -3.90 -4.09
CA LYS A 27 0.05 -2.92 -4.79
C LYS A 27 -0.32 -1.49 -4.40
N ILE A 28 0.62 -0.55 -4.39
CA ILE A 28 0.32 0.88 -4.19
C ILE A 28 -0.69 1.38 -5.23
N ASN A 29 -1.72 2.07 -4.75
CA ASN A 29 -2.74 2.69 -5.58
C ASN A 29 -2.15 3.86 -6.39
N GLN A 30 -2.68 4.06 -7.60
CA GLN A 30 -2.21 5.10 -8.51
C GLN A 30 -2.44 6.50 -7.94
N ASP A 31 -3.56 6.72 -7.23
CA ASP A 31 -3.84 8.02 -6.60
C ASP A 31 -2.81 8.38 -5.54
N THR A 32 -2.43 7.41 -4.70
CA THR A 32 -1.34 7.56 -3.73
C THR A 32 -0.03 7.90 -4.42
N ARG A 33 0.31 7.19 -5.51
CA ARG A 33 1.52 7.47 -6.28
C ARG A 33 1.51 8.88 -6.90
N ARG A 34 0.34 9.37 -7.31
CA ARG A 34 0.16 10.74 -7.82
C ARG A 34 0.33 11.79 -6.72
N LYS A 35 -0.13 11.53 -5.50
CA LYS A 35 0.03 12.42 -4.33
C LYS A 35 1.48 12.53 -3.82
N LEU A 36 2.35 11.58 -4.16
CA LEU A 36 3.75 11.57 -3.74
C LEU A 36 4.70 12.28 -4.74
N LYS A 37 4.17 12.78 -5.88
CA LYS A 37 4.89 13.71 -6.76
C LYS A 37 4.74 15.14 -6.26
#